data_AF-A0A9N9JD05-F1
#
_entry.id   AF-A0A9N9JD05-F1
#
_cell.length_a   1.000
_cell.length_b   1.000
_cell.length_c   1.000
_cell.angle_alpha   90.00
_cell.angle_beta   90.00
_cell.angle_gamma   90.00
#
_symmetry.space_group_name_H-M   'P 1'
#
loop_
_entity.id
_entity.type
_entity.pdbx_description
1 polymer ?
#
loop_
_entity_poly.entity_id
_entity_poly.type
_entity_poly.pdbx_seq_one_letter_code
_entity_poly.pdbx_strand_id
1 'polypeptide(L)'
;MKHNRDKCGDCGKNQKLKPNKLCIYCNSKQTKCTGCNRKVNLKYENNSLCADCYNARFLNINSGNKDIDNLIKASHNKQLKYRLEWVPFKDFVDINQIGTGGFSEVYTATWTKGTLKGAKRELERNENATVVLKVLKDSSDIDSSFLKEPNSPKRQLVQCYGVSQDPNTNNYIFVMSYMSHGSLNKYLSTNFKNITWNMKLNLFRDIVKGIKWIHENKIIHRDIHSGNILIDKKKRN
;
A
#
# COMPACT_ATOMS: atom_id res chain seq x y z
N MET A 1 4.02 29.48 -21.24
CA MET A 1 3.25 28.67 -22.22
C MET A 1 1.78 28.64 -21.80
N LYS A 2 0.85 29.17 -22.61
CA LYS A 2 -0.59 29.20 -22.31
C LYS A 2 -1.19 27.80 -22.55
N HIS A 3 -1.60 27.09 -21.50
CA HIS A 3 -2.35 25.84 -21.66
C HIS A 3 -3.69 26.12 -22.32
N ASN A 4 -3.91 25.52 -23.50
CA ASN A 4 -5.11 25.67 -24.31
C ASN A 4 -6.31 25.04 -23.58
N ARG A 5 -7.14 25.85 -22.91
CA ARG A 5 -8.22 25.40 -22.00
C ARG A 5 -9.43 24.80 -22.72
N ASP A 6 -9.42 24.81 -24.05
CA ASP A 6 -10.58 24.54 -24.89
C ASP A 6 -10.56 23.14 -25.53
N LYS A 7 -9.62 22.25 -25.19
CA LYS A 7 -9.57 20.87 -25.71
C LYS A 7 -10.08 19.85 -24.71
N CYS A 8 -10.75 18.80 -25.20
CA CYS A 8 -11.16 17.65 -24.41
C CYS A 8 -9.93 16.88 -23.94
N GLY A 9 -9.83 16.58 -22.64
CA GLY A 9 -8.69 15.86 -22.07
C GLY A 9 -8.57 14.39 -22.47
N ASP A 10 -9.59 13.83 -23.13
CA ASP A 10 -9.63 12.42 -23.59
C ASP A 10 -9.35 12.31 -25.08
N CYS A 11 -10.19 12.93 -25.92
CA CYS A 11 -10.06 12.83 -27.38
C CYS A 11 -9.29 13.99 -28.04
N GLY A 12 -8.82 14.99 -27.27
CA GLY A 12 -8.05 16.13 -27.79
C GLY A 12 -8.84 17.12 -28.67
N LYS A 13 -10.12 16.85 -28.95
CA LYS A 13 -10.99 17.70 -29.78
C LYS A 13 -11.49 18.92 -29.01
N ASN A 14 -11.84 20.00 -29.72
CA ASN A 14 -12.35 21.23 -29.10
C ASN A 14 -13.62 20.98 -28.25
N GLN A 15 -13.72 21.63 -27.09
CA GLN A 15 -14.71 21.40 -26.05
C GLN A 15 -16.10 21.89 -26.47
N LYS A 16 -16.86 20.99 -27.10
CA LYS A 16 -18.32 21.05 -27.10
C LYS A 16 -18.84 19.99 -26.10
N LEU A 17 -19.76 20.40 -25.22
CA LEU A 17 -20.29 19.57 -24.12
C LEU A 17 -21.80 19.33 -24.29
N LYS A 18 -22.28 18.14 -23.90
CA LYS A 18 -23.70 17.80 -23.71
C LYS A 18 -24.25 18.46 -22.42
N PRO A 19 -25.59 18.55 -22.22
CA PRO A 19 -26.21 19.14 -21.02
C PRO A 19 -25.70 18.56 -19.69
N ASN A 20 -25.24 17.31 -19.67
CA ASN A 20 -24.65 16.63 -18.53
C ASN A 20 -23.11 16.75 -18.42
N LYS A 21 -22.50 17.75 -19.08
CA LYS A 21 -21.05 18.01 -19.12
C LYS A 21 -20.21 16.86 -19.70
N LEU A 22 -20.82 15.99 -20.49
CA LEU A 22 -20.09 14.98 -21.28
C LEU A 22 -19.51 15.60 -22.54
N CYS A 23 -18.31 15.18 -22.95
CA CYS A 23 -17.77 15.56 -24.26
C CYS A 23 -18.67 15.02 -25.38
N ILE A 24 -19.06 15.84 -26.36
CA ILE A 24 -19.92 15.37 -27.46
C ILE A 24 -19.24 14.33 -28.35
N TYR A 25 -17.90 14.27 -28.36
CA TYR A 25 -17.13 13.42 -29.28
C TYR A 25 -16.73 12.06 -28.72
N CYS A 26 -16.49 11.97 -27.41
CA CYS A 26 -16.07 10.73 -26.73
C CYS A 26 -16.97 10.35 -25.54
N ASN A 27 -18.00 11.16 -25.26
CA ASN A 27 -18.97 10.93 -24.20
C ASN A 27 -18.39 10.85 -22.78
N SER A 28 -17.18 11.36 -22.55
CA SER A 28 -16.50 11.30 -21.25
C SER A 28 -16.93 12.43 -20.28
N LYS A 29 -17.10 12.12 -18.98
CA LYS A 29 -17.54 13.07 -17.91
C LYS A 29 -16.39 13.93 -17.39
N GLN A 30 -16.34 15.20 -17.80
CA GLN A 30 -15.29 16.10 -17.36
C GLN A 30 -15.56 16.71 -15.98
N THR A 31 -14.54 16.69 -15.14
CA THR A 31 -14.52 17.35 -13.82
C THR A 31 -13.20 18.08 -13.62
N LYS A 32 -13.08 18.91 -12.58
CA LYS A 32 -11.84 19.63 -12.28
C LYS A 32 -11.01 18.85 -11.28
N CYS A 33 -9.72 18.70 -11.58
CA CYS A 33 -8.74 18.23 -10.61
C CYS A 33 -8.63 19.25 -9.47
N THR A 34 -8.81 18.83 -8.21
CA THR A 34 -8.67 19.71 -7.03
C THR A 34 -7.23 20.20 -6.82
N GLY A 35 -6.23 19.48 -7.34
CA GLY A 35 -4.81 19.82 -7.15
C GLY A 35 -4.25 20.83 -8.15
N CYS A 36 -4.72 20.84 -9.41
CA CYS A 36 -4.22 21.78 -10.44
C CYS A 36 -5.30 22.54 -11.20
N ASN A 37 -6.58 22.35 -10.84
CA ASN A 37 -7.74 22.94 -11.50
C ASN A 37 -7.87 22.64 -13.01
N ARG A 38 -7.02 21.76 -13.57
CA ARG A 38 -7.17 21.28 -14.95
C ARG A 38 -8.44 20.44 -15.06
N LYS A 39 -9.15 20.61 -16.18
CA LYS A 39 -10.27 19.74 -16.56
C LYS A 39 -9.71 18.36 -16.89
N VAL A 40 -10.17 17.33 -16.20
CA VAL A 40 -9.74 15.94 -16.36
C VAL A 40 -10.94 15.00 -16.28
N ASN A 41 -10.83 13.81 -16.85
CA ASN A 41 -11.68 12.70 -16.44
C ASN A 41 -11.12 12.15 -15.13
N LEU A 42 -11.85 12.31 -14.03
CA LEU A 42 -11.64 11.43 -12.89
C LEU A 42 -12.34 10.12 -13.26
N LYS A 43 -11.57 9.05 -13.47
CA LYS A 43 -12.12 7.72 -13.80
C LYS A 43 -13.01 7.16 -12.67
N TYR A 44 -12.98 7.78 -11.48
CA TYR A 44 -13.64 7.29 -10.27
C TYR A 44 -14.16 8.46 -9.43
N GLU A 45 -15.30 8.26 -8.75
CA GLU A 45 -15.96 9.27 -7.92
C GLU A 45 -15.13 9.67 -6.69
N ASN A 46 -14.18 8.83 -6.28
CA ASN A 46 -13.50 8.95 -4.98
C ASN A 46 -12.12 9.62 -5.05
N ASN A 47 -11.63 10.01 -6.24
CA ASN A 47 -10.30 10.60 -6.38
C ASN A 47 -10.40 11.95 -7.06
N SER A 48 -10.31 13.05 -6.30
CA SER A 48 -10.47 14.42 -6.81
C SER A 48 -9.24 14.95 -7.57
N LEU A 49 -8.16 14.16 -7.68
CA LEU A 49 -6.89 14.52 -8.30
C LEU A 49 -6.69 13.83 -9.66
N CYS A 50 -6.13 14.54 -10.63
CA CYS A 50 -5.63 13.95 -11.88
C CYS A 50 -4.37 13.10 -11.64
N ALA A 51 -4.03 12.20 -12.56
CA ALA A 51 -2.85 11.33 -12.44
C ALA A 51 -1.55 12.10 -12.13
N ASP A 52 -1.31 13.26 -12.76
CA ASP A 52 -0.12 14.06 -12.50
C ASP A 52 -0.11 14.64 -11.08
N CYS A 53 -1.22 15.22 -10.61
CA CYS A 53 -1.32 15.78 -9.26
C CYS A 53 -1.30 14.69 -8.19
N TYR A 54 -1.90 13.55 -8.52
CA TYR A 54 -1.87 12.38 -7.69
C TYR A 54 -0.45 11.84 -7.54
N ASN A 55 0.33 11.76 -8.63
CA ASN A 55 1.74 11.35 -8.55
C ASN A 55 2.59 12.43 -7.85
N ALA A 56 2.32 13.71 -8.09
CA ALA A 56 3.03 14.84 -7.47
C ALA A 56 2.85 14.89 -5.95
N ARG A 57 1.72 14.39 -5.40
CA ARG A 57 1.52 14.32 -3.95
C ARG A 57 2.60 13.49 -3.24
N PHE A 58 3.21 12.53 -3.92
CA PHE A 58 4.29 11.70 -3.37
C PHE A 58 5.67 12.32 -3.56
N LEU A 59 5.81 13.31 -4.46
CA LEU A 59 7.04 14.12 -4.56
C LEU A 59 7.12 15.13 -3.40
N ASN A 60 5.97 15.60 -2.93
CA ASN A 60 5.83 16.55 -1.83
C ASN A 60 5.53 15.88 -0.47
N ILE A 61 5.87 14.60 -0.33
CA ILE A 61 5.74 13.90 0.95
C ILE A 61 6.67 14.56 1.98
N ASN A 62 6.14 14.77 3.19
CA ASN A 62 6.87 15.33 4.32
C ASN A 62 6.40 14.60 5.58
N SER A 63 7.10 13.52 5.91
CA SER A 63 6.92 12.77 7.15
C SER A 63 7.64 13.42 8.34
N GLY A 64 8.42 14.48 8.11
CA GLY A 64 9.41 14.99 9.06
C GLY A 64 10.73 14.18 9.08
N ASN A 65 10.80 13.06 8.36
CA ASN A 65 11.99 12.21 8.25
C ASN A 65 12.40 12.03 6.78
N LYS A 66 13.58 12.56 6.44
CA LYS A 66 14.10 12.56 5.05
C LYS A 66 14.29 11.15 4.49
N ASP A 67 14.67 10.19 5.31
CA ASP A 67 14.93 8.83 4.84
C ASP A 67 13.65 8.07 4.54
N ILE A 68 12.60 8.28 5.35
CA ILE A 68 11.25 7.77 5.06
C ILE A 68 10.73 8.41 3.78
N ASP A 69 10.87 9.72 3.63
CA ASP A 69 10.44 10.43 2.43
C ASP A 69 11.17 9.92 1.19
N ASN A 70 12.48 9.68 1.29
CA ASN A 70 13.30 9.11 0.22
C ASN A 70 12.91 7.68 -0.12
N LEU A 71 12.66 6.82 0.89
CA LEU A 71 12.18 5.46 0.71
C LEU A 71 10.85 5.44 -0.05
N ILE A 72 9.92 6.29 0.37
CA ILE A 72 8.61 6.38 -0.27
C ILE A 72 8.79 6.87 -1.69
N LYS A 73 9.50 7.98 -1.95
CA LYS A 73 9.77 8.46 -3.32
C LYS A 73 10.40 7.38 -4.21
N ALA A 74 11.39 6.64 -3.70
CA ALA A 74 12.04 5.57 -4.42
C ALA A 74 11.07 4.42 -4.81
N SER A 75 10.08 4.13 -3.96
CA SER A 75 9.05 3.12 -4.27
C SER A 75 8.20 3.48 -5.49
N HIS A 76 7.96 4.77 -5.73
CA HIS A 76 7.17 5.26 -6.86
C HIS A 76 7.95 5.28 -8.17
N ASN A 77 9.28 5.43 -8.12
CA ASN A 77 10.16 5.48 -9.30
C ASN A 77 10.42 4.10 -9.94
N LYS A 78 10.42 3.01 -9.16
CA LYS A 78 10.86 1.68 -9.60
C LYS A 78 9.84 0.88 -10.46
N GLN A 79 8.78 1.51 -10.98
CA GLN A 79 7.64 0.82 -11.63
C GLN A 79 7.11 -0.39 -10.83
N LEU A 80 7.20 -0.32 -9.50
CA LEU A 80 6.73 -1.42 -8.64
C LEU A 80 5.22 -1.52 -8.71
N LYS A 81 4.72 -2.75 -8.64
CA LYS A 81 3.29 -3.04 -8.56
C LYS A 81 2.66 -2.41 -7.31
N TYR A 82 3.44 -2.25 -6.25
CA TYR A 82 3.02 -1.70 -4.97
C TYR A 82 3.91 -0.51 -4.62
N ARG A 83 3.28 0.55 -4.11
CA ARG A 83 3.90 1.82 -3.80
C ARG A 83 3.66 2.09 -2.33
N LEU A 84 4.70 2.56 -1.64
CA LEU A 84 4.58 2.94 -0.24
C LEU A 84 3.87 4.28 -0.13
N GLU A 85 3.16 4.47 0.97
CA GLU A 85 2.50 5.72 1.33
C GLU A 85 2.96 6.18 2.72
N TRP A 86 3.03 7.50 2.92
CA TRP A 86 2.96 8.05 4.27
C TRP A 86 1.49 8.12 4.64
N VAL A 87 1.11 7.45 5.71
CA VAL A 87 -0.28 7.35 6.13
C VAL A 87 -0.49 8.16 7.41
N PRO A 88 -1.29 9.24 7.37
CA PRO A 88 -1.63 9.97 8.59
C PRO A 88 -2.30 9.04 9.61
N PHE A 89 -1.84 9.06 10.87
CA PHE A 89 -2.38 8.18 11.91
C PHE A 89 -3.89 8.31 12.10
N LYS A 90 -4.42 9.53 11.95
CA LYS A 90 -5.86 9.84 12.01
C LYS A 90 -6.73 9.11 10.98
N ASP A 91 -6.13 8.52 9.94
CA ASP A 91 -6.87 7.75 8.94
C ASP A 91 -7.18 6.32 9.43
N PHE A 92 -6.67 5.91 10.60
CA PHE A 92 -6.96 4.63 11.24
C PHE A 92 -8.05 4.76 12.30
N VAL A 93 -9.02 3.86 12.23
CA VAL A 93 -10.09 3.69 13.23
C VAL A 93 -10.19 2.22 13.63
N ASP A 94 -10.99 1.89 14.65
CA ASP A 94 -11.18 0.53 15.17
C ASP A 94 -9.86 -0.19 15.52
N ILE A 95 -8.95 0.54 16.18
CA ILE A 95 -7.61 0.06 16.49
C ILE A 95 -7.69 -0.93 17.66
N ASN A 96 -7.28 -2.18 17.43
CA ASN A 96 -7.32 -3.27 18.41
C ASN A 96 -5.96 -3.97 18.48
N GLN A 97 -5.42 -4.16 19.69
CA GLN A 97 -4.14 -4.86 19.87
C GLN A 97 -4.32 -6.37 19.65
N ILE A 98 -3.44 -6.97 18.85
CA ILE A 98 -3.46 -8.41 18.54
C ILE A 98 -2.18 -9.14 18.94
N GLY A 99 -1.15 -8.42 19.36
CA GLY A 99 0.07 -9.02 19.87
C GLY A 99 1.09 -8.00 20.33
N THR A 100 2.01 -8.48 21.16
CA THR A 100 3.16 -7.72 21.65
C THR A 100 4.37 -8.63 21.59
N GLY A 101 5.49 -8.11 21.09
CA GLY A 101 6.80 -8.72 21.15
C GLY A 101 7.79 -7.79 21.84
N GLY A 102 9.04 -8.24 21.97
CA GLY A 102 10.10 -7.45 22.63
C GLY A 102 10.35 -6.09 21.98
N PHE A 103 10.25 -6.01 20.65
CA PHE A 103 10.60 -4.80 19.88
C PHE A 103 9.41 -4.15 19.17
N SER A 104 8.21 -4.72 19.28
CA SER A 104 7.05 -4.20 18.56
C SER A 104 5.73 -4.55 19.20
N GLU A 105 4.75 -3.66 19.02
CA GLU A 105 3.34 -3.94 19.26
C GLU A 105 2.60 -4.07 17.93
N VAL A 106 1.62 -4.97 17.89
CA VAL A 106 0.88 -5.28 16.67
C VAL A 106 -0.59 -5.05 16.93
N TYR A 107 -1.18 -4.21 16.10
CA TYR A 107 -2.60 -3.87 16.13
C TYR A 107 -3.25 -4.20 14.79
N THR A 108 -4.54 -4.49 14.81
CA THR A 108 -5.41 -4.40 13.63
C THR A 108 -6.12 -3.06 13.64
N ALA A 109 -6.37 -2.50 12.46
CA ALA A 109 -7.14 -1.27 12.32
C ALA A 109 -7.92 -1.25 11.00
N THR A 110 -8.97 -0.44 10.95
CA THR A 110 -9.64 -0.02 9.72
C THR A 110 -8.96 1.23 9.18
N TRP A 111 -8.29 1.12 8.03
CA TRP A 111 -7.78 2.28 7.29
C TRP A 111 -8.92 2.88 6.45
N THR A 112 -9.45 4.02 6.90
CA THR A 112 -10.64 4.68 6.32
C THR A 112 -10.47 5.12 4.87
N LYS A 113 -9.24 5.42 4.48
CA LYS A 113 -8.94 5.76 3.10
C LYS A 113 -8.73 4.49 2.26
N GLY A 114 -8.47 3.33 2.86
CA GLY A 114 -8.23 2.05 2.18
C GLY A 114 -6.85 1.88 1.54
N THR A 115 -6.69 0.86 0.68
CA THR A 115 -5.41 0.58 0.00
C THR A 115 -5.46 0.97 -1.48
N LEU A 116 -4.30 1.31 -2.04
CA LEU A 116 -4.17 1.54 -3.47
C LEU A 116 -4.09 0.22 -4.24
N LYS A 117 -4.88 0.14 -5.32
CA LYS A 117 -4.82 -0.93 -6.31
C LYS A 117 -4.63 -0.33 -7.71
N GLY A 118 -3.96 -1.11 -8.55
CA GLY A 118 -3.83 -0.85 -9.98
C GLY A 118 -2.44 -0.39 -10.43
N ALA A 119 -2.27 -0.27 -11.75
CA ALA A 119 -0.99 0.00 -12.39
C ALA A 119 -0.99 1.36 -13.11
N LYS A 120 0.16 2.04 -13.09
CA LYS A 120 0.55 3.25 -13.87
C LYS A 120 -0.44 4.44 -13.87
N ARG A 121 -1.64 4.29 -14.43
CA ARG A 121 -2.63 5.36 -14.70
C ARG A 121 -4.05 5.06 -14.17
N GLU A 122 -4.27 3.89 -13.60
CA GLU A 122 -5.54 3.46 -13.01
C GLU A 122 -5.29 3.10 -11.56
N LEU A 123 -5.25 4.13 -10.70
CA LEU A 123 -5.11 3.94 -9.27
C LEU A 123 -6.49 4.07 -8.65
N GLU A 124 -7.04 2.93 -8.30
CA GLU A 124 -8.26 2.82 -7.53
C GLU A 124 -7.90 2.71 -6.06
N ARG A 125 -8.64 3.44 -5.22
CA ARG A 125 -8.54 3.29 -3.78
C ARG A 125 -9.75 2.49 -3.33
N ASN A 126 -9.52 1.36 -2.68
CA ASN A 126 -10.62 0.66 -2.01
C ASN A 126 -11.23 1.60 -0.97
N GLU A 127 -12.54 1.54 -0.78
CA GLU A 127 -13.15 2.02 0.47
C GLU A 127 -12.70 1.10 1.61
N ASN A 128 -12.46 1.68 2.80
CA ASN A 128 -12.07 1.02 4.07
C ASN A 128 -11.30 -0.32 3.96
N ALA A 129 -10.03 -0.34 4.35
CA ALA A 129 -9.24 -1.57 4.36
C ALA A 129 -8.84 -2.00 5.77
N THR A 130 -9.04 -3.27 6.12
CA THR A 130 -8.42 -3.86 7.31
C THR A 130 -6.91 -3.99 7.09
N VAL A 131 -6.14 -3.41 8.00
CA VAL A 131 -4.67 -3.42 7.99
C VAL A 131 -4.11 -3.88 9.33
N VAL A 132 -2.83 -4.24 9.31
CA VAL A 132 -2.02 -4.45 10.52
C VAL A 132 -1.12 -3.25 10.71
N LEU A 133 -1.10 -2.70 11.92
CA LEU A 133 -0.18 -1.67 12.37
C LEU A 133 0.87 -2.32 13.26
N LYS A 134 2.11 -2.43 12.77
CA LYS A 134 3.24 -2.90 13.57
C LYS A 134 4.00 -1.67 14.06
N VAL A 135 3.77 -1.30 15.31
CA VAL A 135 4.46 -0.21 16.00
C VAL A 135 5.83 -0.70 16.42
N LEU A 136 6.88 0.01 16.02
CA LEU A 136 8.25 -0.28 16.42
C LEU A 136 8.57 0.51 17.69
N LYS A 137 8.88 -0.18 18.79
CA LYS A 137 9.20 0.48 20.06
C LYS A 137 10.52 1.22 19.94
N ASP A 138 10.62 2.34 20.65
CA ASP A 138 11.82 3.19 20.75
C ASP A 138 12.40 3.60 19.39
N SER A 139 11.52 3.79 18.40
CA SER A 139 11.91 4.07 17.01
C SER A 139 11.94 5.54 16.65
N SER A 140 11.67 6.43 17.61
CA SER A 140 11.77 7.89 17.46
C SER A 140 13.16 8.34 17.02
N ASP A 141 14.20 7.68 17.50
CA ASP A 141 15.60 8.09 17.35
C ASP A 141 16.45 7.12 16.49
N ILE A 142 15.82 6.09 15.92
CA ILE A 142 16.54 5.06 15.14
C ILE A 142 16.73 5.53 13.70
N ASP A 143 17.97 5.41 13.20
CA ASP A 143 18.30 5.62 11.79
C ASP A 143 17.51 4.65 10.89
N SER A 144 17.10 5.16 9.73
CA SER A 144 16.42 4.53 8.60
C SER A 144 16.88 3.12 8.18
N SER A 145 17.98 2.62 8.72
CA SER A 145 18.41 1.23 8.65
C SER A 145 17.30 0.21 8.92
N PHE A 146 16.33 0.52 9.79
CA PHE A 146 15.15 -0.34 10.06
C PHE A 146 14.16 -0.41 8.89
N LEU A 147 14.23 0.55 7.96
CA LEU A 147 13.37 0.64 6.77
C LEU A 147 13.86 -0.21 5.59
N LYS A 148 14.93 -1.01 5.77
CA LYS A 148 15.44 -1.91 4.72
C LYS A 148 14.46 -3.02 4.34
N GLU A 149 13.45 -3.28 5.16
CA GLU A 149 12.28 -4.06 4.81
C GLU A 149 11.12 -3.06 4.65
N PRO A 150 10.27 -3.08 3.58
CA PRO A 150 9.51 -4.27 3.14
C PRO A 150 8.97 -4.19 1.68
N ASN A 151 9.60 -3.45 0.77
CA ASN A 151 8.93 -3.15 -0.51
C ASN A 151 9.23 -4.20 -1.59
N SER A 152 8.61 -5.37 -1.46
CA SER A 152 8.67 -6.42 -2.47
C SER A 152 7.44 -6.41 -3.37
N PRO A 153 7.60 -6.54 -4.70
CA PRO A 153 6.48 -6.84 -5.59
C PRO A 153 6.04 -8.31 -5.53
N LYS A 154 6.70 -9.17 -4.74
CA LYS A 154 6.43 -10.61 -4.70
C LYS A 154 5.25 -10.93 -3.77
N ARG A 155 4.39 -11.85 -4.22
CA ARG A 155 3.23 -12.35 -3.46
C ARG A 155 3.62 -13.12 -2.19
N GLN A 156 4.86 -13.57 -2.09
CA GLN A 156 5.37 -14.42 -1.00
C GLN A 156 5.80 -13.65 0.26
N LEU A 157 5.86 -12.30 0.19
CA LEU A 157 6.17 -11.46 1.34
C LEU A 157 4.92 -10.72 1.81
N VAL A 158 4.86 -10.46 3.12
CA VAL A 158 3.78 -9.65 3.70
C VAL A 158 3.83 -8.27 3.07
N GLN A 159 2.72 -7.85 2.47
CA GLN A 159 2.68 -6.57 1.78
C GLN A 159 2.69 -5.46 2.81
N CYS A 160 3.63 -4.53 2.67
CA CYS A 160 3.56 -3.26 3.35
C CYS A 160 3.00 -2.20 2.41
N TYR A 161 2.03 -1.44 2.90
CA TYR A 161 1.42 -0.34 2.19
C TYR A 161 2.11 0.99 2.47
N GLY A 162 2.81 1.11 3.60
CA GLY A 162 3.37 2.39 3.97
C GLY A 162 3.89 2.46 5.39
N VAL A 163 4.24 3.69 5.77
CA VAL A 163 4.70 4.05 7.10
C VAL A 163 3.75 5.09 7.68
N SER A 164 3.50 5.00 8.97
CA SER A 164 2.82 6.01 9.78
C SER A 164 3.67 6.30 11.02
N GLN A 165 3.22 7.22 11.86
CA GLN A 165 3.85 7.55 13.11
C GLN A 165 2.77 7.76 14.17
N ASP A 166 2.97 7.15 15.34
CA ASP A 166 2.12 7.37 16.50
C ASP A 166 2.30 8.82 16.99
N PRO A 167 1.24 9.63 17.03
CA PRO A 167 1.34 11.02 17.46
C PRO A 167 1.68 11.18 18.94
N ASN A 168 1.48 10.15 19.77
CA ASN A 168 1.73 10.22 21.21
C ASN A 168 3.16 9.79 21.55
N THR A 169 3.66 8.74 20.89
CA THR A 169 4.97 8.15 21.20
C THR A 169 6.06 8.50 20.19
N ASN A 170 5.70 9.10 19.06
CA ASN A 170 6.57 9.32 17.90
C ASN A 170 7.17 8.04 17.30
N ASN A 171 6.74 6.87 17.75
CA ASN A 171 7.18 5.59 17.20
C ASN A 171 6.66 5.42 15.78
N TYR A 172 7.52 4.89 14.91
CA TYR A 172 7.15 4.52 13.56
C TYR A 172 6.29 3.26 13.53
N ILE A 173 5.36 3.25 12.58
CA ILE A 173 4.37 2.20 12.39
C ILE A 173 4.46 1.70 10.96
N PHE A 174 4.70 0.40 10.79
CA PHE A 174 4.51 -0.23 9.49
C PHE A 174 3.03 -0.56 9.27
N VAL A 175 2.50 -0.14 8.12
CA VAL A 175 1.13 -0.39 7.70
C VAL A 175 1.14 -1.59 6.75
N MET A 176 0.65 -2.74 7.20
CA MET A 176 0.82 -4.03 6.52
C MET A 176 -0.52 -4.68 6.17
N SER A 177 -0.50 -5.62 5.22
CA SER A 177 -1.65 -6.46 4.90
C SER A 177 -2.04 -7.35 6.07
N TYR A 178 -3.32 -7.36 6.42
CA TYR A 178 -3.86 -8.33 7.36
C TYR A 178 -3.84 -9.74 6.78
N MET A 179 -3.25 -10.69 7.52
CA MET A 179 -3.11 -12.09 7.13
C MET A 179 -4.13 -12.94 7.88
N SER A 180 -5.18 -13.35 7.17
CA SER A 180 -6.42 -13.83 7.78
C SER A 180 -6.31 -15.16 8.55
N HIS A 181 -5.24 -15.92 8.35
CA HIS A 181 -4.99 -17.18 9.04
C HIS A 181 -3.86 -17.10 10.09
N GLY A 182 -3.29 -15.91 10.34
CA GLY A 182 -2.23 -15.72 11.31
C GLY A 182 -0.93 -16.43 10.93
N SER A 183 -0.16 -16.89 11.93
CA SER A 183 1.12 -17.58 11.71
C SER A 183 0.93 -19.01 11.21
N LEU A 184 1.92 -19.53 10.48
CA LEU A 184 1.98 -20.91 10.02
C LEU A 184 1.87 -21.88 11.20
N ASN A 185 2.52 -21.57 12.33
CA ASN A 185 2.40 -22.37 13.54
C ASN A 185 0.93 -22.51 14.00
N LYS A 186 0.22 -21.38 14.14
CA LYS A 186 -1.19 -21.34 14.55
C LYS A 186 -2.10 -22.00 13.50
N TYR A 187 -1.79 -21.80 12.22
CA TYR A 187 -2.55 -22.41 11.14
C TYR A 187 -2.42 -23.92 11.13
N LEU A 188 -1.19 -24.45 11.27
CA LEU A 188 -0.93 -25.89 11.31
C LEU A 188 -1.53 -26.52 12.57
N SER A 189 -1.41 -25.91 13.74
CA SER A 189 -1.94 -26.49 14.98
C SER A 189 -3.46 -26.72 14.93
N THR A 190 -4.18 -25.88 14.18
CA THR A 190 -5.64 -25.93 14.06
C THR A 190 -6.12 -26.68 12.81
N ASN A 191 -5.34 -26.71 11.73
CA ASN A 191 -5.80 -27.23 10.43
C ASN A 191 -5.03 -28.47 9.95
N PHE A 192 -4.08 -29.02 10.72
CA PHE A 192 -3.16 -30.07 10.26
C PHE A 192 -3.85 -31.23 9.51
N LYS A 193 -4.99 -31.71 10.03
CA LYS A 193 -5.76 -32.83 9.45
C LYS A 193 -6.41 -32.48 8.10
N ASN A 194 -6.71 -31.20 7.86
CA ASN A 194 -7.42 -30.73 6.67
C ASN A 194 -6.46 -30.29 5.55
N ILE A 195 -5.16 -30.19 5.83
CA ILE A 195 -4.16 -29.75 4.86
C ILE A 195 -3.66 -30.95 4.06
N THR A 196 -4.00 -30.99 2.77
CA THR A 196 -3.51 -32.02 1.85
C THR A 196 -2.01 -31.92 1.60
N TRP A 197 -1.37 -33.01 1.18
CA TRP A 197 0.05 -33.01 0.79
C TRP A 197 0.38 -31.95 -0.27
N ASN A 198 -0.49 -31.77 -1.26
CA ASN A 198 -0.32 -30.74 -2.27
C ASN A 198 -0.35 -29.32 -1.66
N MET A 199 -1.20 -29.07 -0.66
CA MET A 199 -1.18 -27.79 0.06
C MET A 199 0.12 -27.59 0.84
N LYS A 200 0.64 -28.63 1.50
CA LYS A 200 1.93 -28.59 2.21
C LYS A 200 3.09 -28.25 1.26
N LEU A 201 3.15 -28.90 0.09
CA LEU A 201 4.17 -28.64 -0.93
C LEU A 201 4.07 -27.21 -1.49
N ASN A 202 2.85 -26.70 -1.67
CA ASN A 202 2.66 -25.31 -2.11
C ASN A 202 3.14 -24.31 -1.05
N LEU A 203 2.80 -24.53 0.22
CA LEU A 203 3.29 -23.71 1.34
C LEU A 203 4.81 -23.70 1.40
N PHE A 204 5.44 -24.88 1.34
CA PHE A 204 6.90 -25.00 1.33
C PHE A 204 7.52 -24.24 0.15
N ARG A 205 6.96 -24.40 -1.06
CA ARG A 205 7.44 -23.71 -2.26
C ARG A 205 7.34 -22.18 -2.12
N ASP A 206 6.27 -21.66 -1.53
CA ASP A 206 6.10 -20.23 -1.31
C ASP A 206 7.09 -19.69 -0.26
N ILE A 207 7.33 -20.43 0.82
CA ILE A 207 8.36 -20.09 1.84
C ILE A 207 9.74 -20.02 1.17
N VAL A 208 10.15 -21.06 0.43
CA VAL A 208 11.46 -21.09 -0.24
C VAL A 208 11.59 -19.95 -1.25
N LYS A 209 10.54 -19.62 -2.00
CA LYS A 209 10.54 -18.47 -2.92
C LYS A 209 10.70 -17.14 -2.19
N GLY A 210 10.04 -16.96 -1.04
CA GLY A 210 10.19 -15.77 -0.19
C GLY A 210 11.62 -15.63 0.32
N ILE A 211 12.19 -16.71 0.86
CA ILE A 211 13.57 -16.76 1.37
C ILE A 211 14.58 -16.49 0.25
N LYS A 212 14.41 -17.13 -0.91
CA LYS A 212 15.25 -16.88 -2.08
C LYS A 212 15.24 -15.39 -2.45
N TRP A 213 14.06 -14.76 -2.49
CA TRP A 213 13.96 -13.35 -2.86
C TRP A 213 14.66 -12.42 -1.86
N ILE A 214 14.51 -12.63 -0.55
CA ILE A 214 15.20 -11.78 0.45
C ILE A 214 16.73 -11.92 0.31
N HIS A 215 17.23 -13.14 0.07
CA HIS A 215 18.67 -13.37 -0.12
C HIS A 215 19.20 -12.74 -1.41
N GLU A 216 18.45 -12.84 -2.52
CA GLU A 216 18.79 -12.16 -3.79
C GLU A 216 18.87 -10.64 -3.64
N ASN A 217 18.13 -10.08 -2.68
CA ASN A 217 18.15 -8.65 -2.36
C ASN A 217 19.11 -8.30 -1.20
N LYS A 218 19.99 -9.23 -0.81
CA LYS A 218 20.98 -9.07 0.26
C LYS A 218 20.38 -8.75 1.63
N ILE A 219 19.15 -9.23 1.87
CA ILE A 219 18.44 -9.12 3.15
C ILE A 219 18.60 -10.45 3.91
N ILE A 220 19.03 -10.36 5.16
CA ILE A 220 19.10 -11.49 6.09
C ILE A 220 17.99 -11.28 7.13
N HIS A 221 16.98 -12.15 7.15
CA HIS A 221 15.83 -12.03 8.06
C HIS A 221 16.21 -12.28 9.53
N ARG A 222 17.23 -13.12 9.80
CA ARG A 222 17.78 -13.46 11.14
C ARG A 222 16.85 -14.21 12.11
N ASP A 223 15.57 -14.34 11.81
CA ASP A 223 14.57 -14.93 12.72
C ASP A 223 13.47 -15.70 11.95
N ILE A 224 13.88 -16.57 11.02
CA ILE A 224 12.93 -17.35 10.23
C ILE A 224 12.47 -18.56 11.03
N HIS A 225 11.22 -18.54 11.49
CA HIS A 225 10.54 -19.67 12.10
C HIS A 225 9.04 -19.66 11.77
N SER A 226 8.33 -20.74 12.10
CA SER A 226 6.89 -20.91 11.78
C SER A 226 5.96 -19.87 12.43
N GLY A 227 6.44 -19.13 13.43
CA GLY A 227 5.73 -18.01 14.05
C GLY A 227 5.79 -16.72 13.21
N ASN A 228 6.88 -16.53 12.46
CA ASN A 228 7.11 -15.35 11.60
C ASN A 228 6.68 -15.57 10.14
N ILE A 229 6.25 -16.78 9.78
CA ILE A 229 5.64 -17.06 8.48
C ILE A 229 4.13 -16.87 8.60
N LEU A 230 3.55 -15.90 7.88
CA LEU A 230 2.11 -15.62 7.93
C LEU A 230 1.35 -16.27 6.78
N ILE A 231 0.11 -16.70 7.05
CA ILE A 231 -0.77 -17.38 6.12
C ILE A 231 -1.99 -16.50 5.82
N ASP A 232 -2.34 -16.41 4.55
CA ASP A 232 -3.56 -15.75 4.10
C ASP A 232 -4.40 -16.68 3.22
N LYS A 233 -5.66 -16.30 3.02
CA LYS A 233 -6.52 -16.92 2.02
C LYS A 233 -5.87 -16.75 0.66
N LYS A 234 -5.88 -17.80 -0.17
CA LYS A 234 -5.49 -17.68 -1.57
C LYS A 234 -6.37 -16.61 -2.23
N LYS A 235 -5.77 -15.51 -2.69
CA LYS A 235 -6.46 -14.61 -3.62
C LYS A 235 -6.80 -15.43 -4.87
N ARG A 236 -8.09 -15.71 -5.06
CA ARG A 236 -8.62 -16.18 -6.35
C ARG A 236 -8.22 -15.10 -7.36
N ASN A 237 -7.31 -15.45 -8.28
CA ASN A 237 -7.06 -14.63 -9.47
C ASN A 237 -8.21 -14.86 -10.44
#